data_AF-I4IRP7-F1
#
_entry.id   AF-I4IRP7-F1
#
_cell.length_a   1.000
_cell.length_b   1.000
_cell.length_c   1.000
_cell.angle_alpha   90.00
_cell.angle_beta   90.00
_cell.angle_gamma   90.00
#
_symmetry.space_group_name_H-M   'P 1'
#
loop_
_entity.id
_entity.type
_entity.pdbx_description
1 polymer ?
#
loop_
_entity_poly.entity_id
_entity_poly.type
_entity_poly.pdbx_seq_one_letter_code
_entity_poly.pdbx_strand_id
1 'polypeptide(L)'
;MALEENRRAITLQNQQLEVEKQRAVRAAQLQEREYNQAVIRTRIQEINNALVQLATVKAPYPGTVKRLKWQGQDDRLLTVELTVDVDSPTGRSASLSR
;
A
#
# COMPACT_ATOMS: atom_id res chain seq x y z
N MET A 1 -63.46 -18.72 -1.08
CA MET A 1 -62.35 -19.02 -0.13
C MET A 1 -61.04 -19.33 -0.85
N ALA A 2 -60.98 -20.24 -1.82
CA ALA A 2 -59.72 -20.60 -2.52
C ALA A 2 -58.96 -19.45 -3.23
N LEU A 3 -59.66 -18.45 -3.77
CA LEU A 3 -59.04 -17.30 -4.45
C LEU A 3 -58.31 -16.35 -3.48
N GLU A 4 -58.78 -16.23 -2.23
CA GLU A 4 -58.15 -15.38 -1.22
C GLU A 4 -56.90 -16.03 -0.64
N GLU A 5 -56.92 -17.34 -0.44
CA GLU A 5 -55.73 -18.11 -0.04
C GLU A 5 -54.64 -18.05 -1.10
N ASN A 6 -54.99 -18.17 -2.38
CA ASN A 6 -54.03 -18.05 -3.47
C ASN A 6 -53.42 -16.65 -3.54
N ARG A 7 -54.23 -15.59 -3.39
CA ARG A 7 -53.71 -14.21 -3.30
C ARG A 7 -52.73 -14.03 -2.15
N ARG A 8 -53.02 -14.59 -0.97
CA ARG A 8 -52.14 -14.53 0.20
C ARG A 8 -50.83 -15.29 -0.02
N ALA A 9 -50.90 -16.47 -0.63
CA ALA A 9 -49.71 -17.26 -0.98
C ALA A 9 -48.78 -16.52 -1.94
N ILE A 10 -49.33 -15.89 -2.99
CA ILE A 10 -48.56 -15.08 -3.94
C ILE A 10 -47.90 -13.89 -3.25
N THR A 11 -48.63 -13.18 -2.37
CA THR A 11 -48.04 -12.05 -1.64
C THR A 11 -46.90 -12.46 -0.71
N LEU A 12 -47.02 -13.60 -0.02
CA LEU A 12 -45.96 -14.12 0.85
C LEU A 12 -44.74 -14.54 0.03
N GLN A 13 -44.95 -15.21 -1.10
CA GLN A 13 -43.87 -15.60 -2.00
C GLN A 13 -43.11 -14.39 -2.56
N ASN A 14 -43.84 -13.34 -2.96
CA ASN A 14 -43.23 -12.11 -3.44
C ASN A 14 -42.43 -11.39 -2.34
N GLN A 15 -42.93 -11.39 -1.09
CA GLN A 15 -42.20 -10.82 0.05
C GLN A 15 -40.91 -11.60 0.34
N GLN A 16 -40.95 -12.93 0.28
CA GLN A 16 -39.76 -13.76 0.47
C GLN A 16 -38.71 -13.50 -0.62
N LEU A 17 -39.13 -13.45 -1.88
CA LEU A 17 -38.25 -13.17 -3.00
C LEU A 17 -37.58 -11.80 -2.87
N GLU A 18 -38.31 -10.79 -2.41
CA GLU A 18 -37.76 -9.45 -2.22
C GLU A 18 -36.69 -9.42 -1.10
N VAL A 19 -36.94 -10.11 0.02
CA VAL A 19 -35.95 -10.25 1.09
C VAL A 19 -34.70 -10.98 0.61
N GLU A 20 -34.84 -12.03 -0.18
CA GLU A 20 -33.71 -12.76 -0.76
C GLU A 20 -32.89 -11.88 -1.71
N LYS A 21 -33.55 -11.13 -2.60
CA LYS A 21 -32.88 -10.18 -3.49
C LYS A 21 -32.10 -9.12 -2.70
N GLN A 22 -32.71 -8.53 -1.68
CA GLN A 22 -32.04 -7.53 -0.84
C GLN A 22 -30.82 -8.11 -0.12
N ARG A 23 -30.90 -9.37 0.34
CA ARG A 23 -29.76 -10.07 0.94
C ARG A 23 -28.65 -10.31 -0.07
N ALA A 24 -28.99 -10.77 -1.28
CA ALA A 24 -28.01 -11.02 -2.34
C ALA A 24 -27.29 -9.72 -2.76
N VAL A 25 -28.02 -8.62 -2.94
CA VAL A 25 -27.44 -7.30 -3.26
C VAL A 25 -26.51 -6.84 -2.14
N ARG A 26 -26.93 -6.96 -0.88
CA ARG A 26 -26.08 -6.58 0.26
C ARG A 26 -24.82 -7.43 0.33
N ALA A 27 -24.93 -8.74 0.12
CA ALA A 27 -23.78 -9.64 0.12
C ALA A 27 -22.79 -9.28 -1.00
N ALA A 28 -23.28 -9.01 -2.22
CA ALA A 28 -22.44 -8.58 -3.33
C ALA A 28 -21.72 -7.25 -3.04
N GLN A 29 -22.42 -6.27 -2.46
CA GLN A 29 -21.83 -4.98 -2.08
C GLN A 29 -20.76 -5.12 -1.00
N LEU A 30 -20.95 -6.02 -0.03
CA LEU A 30 -19.94 -6.29 1.00
C LEU A 30 -18.70 -6.93 0.38
N GLN A 31 -18.88 -7.92 -0.49
CA GLN A 31 -17.79 -8.59 -1.18
C GLN A 31 -16.99 -7.64 -2.07
N GLU A 32 -17.66 -6.75 -2.80
CA GLU A 32 -17.00 -5.73 -3.62
C GLU A 32 -16.17 -4.76 -2.77
N ARG A 33 -16.70 -4.33 -1.61
CA ARG A 33 -15.95 -3.48 -0.68
C ARG A 33 -14.73 -4.17 -0.11
N GLU A 34 -14.86 -5.43 0.30
CA GLU A 34 -13.73 -6.22 0.83
C GLU A 34 -12.65 -6.41 -0.23
N TYR A 35 -13.04 -6.73 -1.47
CA TYR A 35 -12.11 -6.83 -2.58
C TYR A 35 -11.39 -5.50 -2.84
N ASN A 36 -12.12 -4.40 -2.93
CA ASN A 36 -11.54 -3.07 -3.15
C ASN A 36 -10.56 -2.69 -2.02
N GLN A 37 -10.90 -2.99 -0.77
CA GLN A 37 -10.01 -2.77 0.36
C GLN A 37 -8.74 -3.63 0.27
N ALA A 38 -8.86 -4.90 -0.10
CA ALA A 38 -7.72 -5.79 -0.27
C ALA A 38 -6.78 -5.28 -1.37
N VAL A 39 -7.32 -4.89 -2.53
CA VAL A 39 -6.54 -4.33 -3.65
C VAL A 39 -5.79 -3.08 -3.22
N ILE A 40 -6.44 -2.15 -2.51
CA ILE A 40 -5.80 -0.92 -2.02
C ILE A 40 -4.69 -1.26 -1.02
N ARG A 41 -4.92 -2.18 -0.09
CA ARG A 41 -3.89 -2.61 0.88
C ARG A 41 -2.66 -3.20 0.19
N THR A 42 -2.84 -4.04 -0.83
CA THR A 42 -1.74 -4.60 -1.63
C THR A 42 -0.94 -3.50 -2.30
N ARG A 43 -1.61 -2.52 -2.95
CA ARG A 43 -0.92 -1.37 -3.56
C ARG A 43 -0.13 -0.55 -2.56
N ILE A 44 -0.65 -0.34 -1.35
CA ILE A 44 0.07 0.36 -0.28
C ILE A 44 1.34 -0.42 0.10
N GLN A 45 1.25 -1.75 0.24
CA GLN A 45 2.42 -2.58 0.55
C GLN A 45 3.47 -2.53 -0.57
N GLU A 46 3.06 -2.58 -1.83
CA GLU A 46 3.96 -2.43 -2.99
C GLU A 46 4.68 -1.08 -2.97
N ILE A 47 3.95 0.02 -2.73
CA ILE A 47 4.53 1.36 -2.61
C ILE A 47 5.52 1.42 -1.45
N ASN A 48 5.16 0.88 -0.28
CA ASN A 48 6.05 0.87 0.89
C ASN A 48 7.33 0.08 0.60
N ASN A 49 7.24 -1.07 -0.09
CA ASN A 49 8.41 -1.85 -0.49
C ASN A 49 9.30 -1.07 -1.48
N ALA A 50 8.70 -0.39 -2.46
CA ALA A 50 9.42 0.47 -3.39
C ALA A 50 10.12 1.63 -2.66
N LEU A 51 9.44 2.25 -1.68
CA LEU A 51 10.03 3.32 -0.85
C LEU A 51 11.21 2.81 -0.02
N VAL A 52 11.14 1.60 0.56
CA VAL A 52 12.27 1.00 1.28
C VAL A 52 13.45 0.75 0.35
N GLN A 53 13.20 0.29 -0.88
CA GLN A 53 14.25 0.11 -1.88
C GLN A 53 14.88 1.44 -2.31
N LEU A 54 14.08 2.50 -2.52
CA LEU A 54 14.59 3.84 -2.84
C LEU A 54 15.35 4.47 -1.68
N ALA A 55 14.88 4.32 -0.44
CA ALA A 55 15.51 4.88 0.75
C ALA A 55 16.90 4.27 1.02
N THR A 56 17.13 3.05 0.52
CA THR A 56 18.41 2.35 0.68
C THR A 56 19.34 2.66 -0.49
N VAL A 57 19.80 3.90 -0.60
CA VAL A 57 20.94 4.22 -1.48
C VAL A 57 22.19 3.60 -0.85
N LYS A 58 22.48 2.35 -1.19
CA LYS A 58 23.72 1.68 -0.76
C LYS A 58 24.88 2.38 -1.43
N ALA A 59 25.66 3.13 -0.66
CA ALA A 59 26.93 3.64 -1.13
C ALA A 59 27.80 2.42 -1.57
N PRO A 60 28.48 2.48 -2.72
CA PRO A 60 29.34 1.38 -3.19
C PRO A 60 30.56 1.13 -2.28
N TYR A 61 30.74 1.95 -1.24
CA TYR A 61 31.82 1.86 -0.28
C TYR A 61 31.27 1.77 1.15
N PRO A 62 31.86 0.92 2.02
CA PRO A 62 31.55 0.93 3.44
C PRO A 62 31.99 2.26 4.04
N GLY A 63 31.12 2.88 4.85
CA GLY A 63 31.38 4.20 5.38
C GLY A 63 30.24 4.77 6.19
N THR A 64 30.50 5.87 6.88
CA THR A 64 29.50 6.59 7.67
C THR A 64 29.02 7.83 6.92
N VAL A 65 27.69 8.02 6.80
CA VAL A 65 27.12 9.22 6.19
C VAL A 65 27.40 10.42 7.09
N LYS A 66 28.22 11.36 6.63
CA LYS A 66 28.53 12.59 7.37
C LYS A 66 27.54 13.72 7.10
N ARG A 67 27.05 13.80 5.86
CA ARG A 67 26.18 14.91 5.44
C ARG A 67 25.23 14.47 4.34
N LEU A 68 23.97 14.87 4.50
CA LEU A 68 22.93 14.80 3.48
C LEU A 68 22.48 16.23 3.16
N LYS A 69 22.61 16.66 1.91
CA LYS A 69 22.12 17.96 1.44
C LYS A 69 21.03 17.73 0.39
N TRP A 70 19.86 18.29 0.64
CA TRP A 70 18.73 18.26 -0.27
C TRP A 70 18.94 19.35 -1.33
N GLN A 71 19.08 18.95 -2.60
CA GLN A 71 19.29 19.91 -3.69
C GLN A 71 17.97 20.33 -4.35
N GLY A 72 16.99 19.43 -4.40
CA GLY A 72 15.66 19.73 -4.92
C GLY A 72 14.79 18.49 -5.00
N GLN A 73 13.48 18.71 -5.06
CA GLN A 73 12.49 17.67 -5.26
C GLN A 73 11.52 18.16 -6.34
N ASP A 74 11.40 17.36 -7.40
CA ASP A 74 10.34 17.46 -8.40
C ASP A 74 9.33 16.32 -8.17
N ASP A 75 8.18 16.33 -8.83
CA ASP A 75 7.05 15.41 -8.60
C ASP A 75 7.44 13.92 -8.60
N ARG A 76 8.53 13.56 -9.29
CA ARG A 76 9.04 12.18 -9.38
C ARG A 76 10.53 12.03 -9.14
N LEU A 77 11.25 13.11 -8.85
CA LEU A 77 12.70 13.07 -8.76
C LEU A 77 13.17 13.79 -7.50
N LEU A 78 13.86 13.07 -6.62
CA LEU A 78 14.52 13.63 -5.46
C LEU A 78 16.02 13.70 -5.74
N THR A 79 16.57 14.91 -5.77
CA THR A 79 18.01 15.14 -5.95
C THR A 79 18.66 15.44 -4.60
N VAL A 80 19.55 14.55 -4.18
CA VAL A 80 20.31 14.67 -2.93
C VAL A 80 21.81 14.57 -3.19
N GLU A 81 22.57 15.37 -2.45
CA GLU A 81 24.03 15.30 -2.39
C GLU A 81 24.41 14.65 -1.06
N LEU A 82 25.10 13.51 -1.14
CA LEU A 82 25.52 12.71 0.01
C LEU A 82 27.04 12.78 0.16
N THR A 83 27.53 13.18 1.33
CA THR A 83 28.93 13.07 1.71
C THR A 83 29.10 11.87 2.64
N VAL A 84 29.84 10.87 2.19
CA VAL A 84 30.13 9.65 2.94
C VAL A 84 31.60 9.66 3.32
N ASP A 85 31.89 9.39 4.59
CA ASP A 85 33.24 9.08 5.04
C ASP A 85 33.49 7.60 4.78
N VAL A 86 34.44 7.28 3.92
CA VAL A 86 34.70 5.91 3.50
C VAL A 86 35.72 5.30 4.44
N ASP A 87 35.32 4.25 5.15
CA ASP A 87 36.25 3.43 5.92
C ASP A 87 37.08 2.63 4.92
N SER A 88 38.25 3.15 4.56
CA SER A 88 39.19 2.40 3.73
C SER A 88 39.51 1.05 4.39
N PRO A 89 39.32 -0.09 3.70
CA PRO A 89 39.70 -1.40 4.23
C PRO A 89 41.23 -1.53 4.35
N THR A 90 42.01 -0.59 3.80
CA THR A 90 43.44 -0.49 4.06
C THR A 90 43.68 0.37 5.28
N GLY A 91 43.71 -0.27 6.44
CA GLY A 91 44.13 0.32 7.70
C GLY A 91 45.47 1.03 7.57
N ARG A 92 45.44 2.35 7.34
CA ARG A 92 46.52 3.28 7.60
C ARG A 92 45.90 4.60 8.02
N SER A 93 45.83 4.78 9.34
CA SER A 93 45.88 6.10 9.96
C SER A 93 47.08 6.85 9.36
N ALA A 94 46.82 7.81 8.47
CA ALA A 94 47.81 8.80 8.12
C ALA A 94 47.61 9.96 9.10
N SER A 95 48.35 9.89 10.20
CA SER A 95 48.65 11.04 11.06
C SER A 95 49.22 12.17 10.19
N LEU A 96 48.42 13.19 9.93
CA LEU A 96 48.89 14.46 9.39
C LEU A 96 49.23 15.37 10.57
N SER A 97 50.46 15.20 11.04
CA SER A 97 51.18 16.20 11.81
C SER A 97 52.03 17.04 10.85
N ARG A 98 51.62 18.29 10.59
CA ARG A 98 52.49 19.46 10.57
C ARG A 98 51.69 20.76 10.55
#